data_AF-A0A518BD48-F1
#
_entry.id   AF-A0A518BD48-F1
#
_cell.length_a   1.000
_cell.length_b   1.000
_cell.length_c   1.000
_cell.angle_alpha   90.00
_cell.angle_beta   90.00
_cell.angle_gamma   90.00
#
_symmetry.space_group_name_H-M   'P 1'
#
loop_
_entity.id
_entity.type
_entity.pdbx_description
1 polymer ?
#
loop_
_entity_poly.entity_id
_entity_poly.type
_entity_poly.pdbx_seq_one_letter_code
_entity_poly.pdbx_strand_id
1 'polypeptide(L)'
;MTNPEEMDVMPGSDGWAQGAKQMLGLCDAPAYLRRARRVEESIERVARRCESKRYELLDGVRFRLRGWNRLCQDDGTNWERLPEEMRRLLEIVSSTAFSEGDRRIAFGVTGTVRDLLEAINESVERFNRRWLTFVESLDTTAANRLIDGYNQYYLFEKECAVGSPWLAARGYQPKEVLNRDWILKRYPPLPTLGSLASPLA
;
A
#
# COMPACT_ATOMS: atom_id res chain seq x y z
N MET A 1 -30.58 -23.50 -62.23
CA MET A 1 -31.06 -22.60 -61.17
C MET A 1 -30.40 -23.08 -59.89
N THR A 2 -29.26 -22.49 -59.54
CA THR A 2 -28.43 -22.88 -58.40
C THR A 2 -28.35 -21.66 -57.52
N ASN A 3 -28.85 -21.77 -56.29
CA ASN A 3 -29.07 -20.66 -55.37
C ASN A 3 -27.72 -20.24 -54.74
N PRO A 4 -27.27 -18.98 -54.89
CA PRO A 4 -26.00 -18.51 -54.32
C PRO A 4 -26.25 -17.73 -53.02
N GLU A 5 -26.63 -18.41 -51.95
CA GLU A 5 -26.78 -17.80 -50.61
C GLU A 5 -26.35 -18.78 -49.50
N GLU A 6 -25.09 -19.21 -49.53
CA GLU A 6 -24.39 -19.65 -48.31
C GLU A 6 -23.29 -18.62 -48.02
N MET A 7 -23.73 -17.45 -47.54
CA MET A 7 -22.84 -16.46 -46.94
C MET A 7 -22.58 -16.86 -45.49
N ASP A 8 -21.33 -17.26 -45.27
CA ASP A 8 -20.64 -17.49 -44.00
C ASP A 8 -21.11 -16.55 -42.88
N VAL A 9 -21.86 -17.10 -41.92
CA VAL A 9 -22.31 -16.40 -40.71
C VAL A 9 -21.12 -16.32 -39.76
N MET A 10 -20.30 -15.28 -39.93
CA MET A 10 -19.30 -14.90 -38.94
C MET A 10 -20.00 -14.54 -37.62
N PRO A 11 -19.70 -15.24 -36.51
CA PRO A 11 -20.31 -14.93 -35.22
C PRO A 11 -19.88 -13.55 -34.75
N GLY A 12 -20.85 -12.71 -34.36
CA GLY A 12 -20.62 -11.37 -33.83
C GLY A 12 -19.64 -11.35 -32.64
N SER A 13 -19.02 -10.19 -32.40
CA SER A 13 -17.93 -9.97 -31.43
C SER A 13 -18.18 -10.54 -30.02
N ASP A 14 -19.44 -10.67 -29.63
CA ASP A 14 -19.86 -11.12 -28.30
C ASP A 14 -19.79 -12.65 -28.18
N GLY A 15 -19.98 -13.38 -29.28
CA GLY A 15 -19.83 -14.84 -29.33
C GLY A 15 -18.38 -15.30 -29.13
N TRP A 16 -17.41 -14.52 -29.63
CA TRP A 16 -15.99 -14.74 -29.38
C TRP A 16 -15.61 -14.55 -27.91
N ALA A 17 -16.15 -13.54 -27.23
CA ALA A 17 -15.87 -13.30 -25.82
C ALA A 17 -16.44 -14.40 -24.91
N GLN A 18 -17.64 -14.90 -25.22
CA GLN A 18 -18.27 -16.02 -24.49
C GLN A 18 -17.53 -17.34 -24.75
N GLY A 19 -17.20 -17.64 -26.02
CA GLY A 19 -16.46 -18.83 -26.41
C GLY A 19 -15.04 -18.87 -25.85
N ALA A 20 -14.34 -17.72 -25.83
CA ALA A 20 -13.04 -17.59 -25.20
C ALA A 20 -13.12 -17.81 -23.68
N LYS A 21 -14.16 -17.31 -23.00
CA LYS A 21 -14.38 -17.59 -21.56
C LYS A 21 -14.67 -19.07 -21.29
N GLN A 22 -15.43 -19.74 -22.14
CA GLN A 22 -15.70 -21.19 -22.01
C GLN A 22 -14.46 -22.04 -22.28
N MET A 23 -13.65 -21.70 -23.28
CA MET A 23 -12.38 -22.39 -23.54
C MET A 23 -11.31 -22.12 -22.47
N LEU A 24 -11.29 -20.91 -21.88
CA LEU A 24 -10.42 -20.58 -20.75
C LEU A 24 -10.78 -21.35 -19.46
N GLY A 25 -11.98 -21.95 -19.37
CA GLY A 25 -12.35 -22.84 -18.28
C GLY A 25 -11.82 -24.27 -18.43
N LEU A 26 -11.40 -24.67 -19.63
CA LEU A 26 -10.93 -26.03 -19.96
C LEU A 26 -9.40 -26.11 -20.13
N CYS A 27 -8.74 -25.00 -20.46
CA CYS A 27 -7.29 -24.91 -20.62
C CYS A 27 -6.67 -24.04 -19.54
N ASP A 28 -5.47 -24.40 -19.07
CA ASP A 28 -4.67 -23.54 -18.19
C ASP A 28 -4.52 -22.13 -18.79
N ALA A 29 -4.60 -21.10 -17.94
CA ALA A 29 -4.45 -19.71 -18.37
C ALA A 29 -3.14 -19.51 -19.16
N PRO A 30 -3.11 -18.75 -20.26
CA PRO A 30 -1.90 -18.46 -21.04
C PRO A 30 -0.69 -18.04 -20.19
N ALA A 31 0.52 -18.35 -20.68
CA ALA A 31 1.78 -18.10 -19.95
C ALA A 31 1.91 -16.63 -19.47
N TYR A 32 1.59 -15.66 -20.33
CA TYR A 32 1.67 -14.23 -20.00
C TYR A 32 0.71 -13.84 -18.86
N LEU A 33 -0.49 -14.44 -18.78
CA LEU A 33 -1.44 -14.21 -17.68
C LEU A 33 -0.93 -14.78 -16.37
N ARG A 34 -0.38 -16.01 -16.39
CA ARG A 34 0.22 -16.61 -15.20
C ARG A 34 1.40 -15.79 -14.69
N ARG A 35 2.21 -15.24 -15.59
CA ARG A 35 3.35 -14.38 -15.26
C ARG A 35 2.89 -13.07 -14.61
N ALA A 36 1.90 -12.40 -15.20
CA ALA A 36 1.30 -11.19 -14.62
C ALA A 36 0.79 -11.45 -13.19
N ARG A 37 0.00 -12.52 -13.03
CA ARG A 37 -0.55 -12.92 -11.73
C ARG A 37 0.54 -13.19 -10.68
N ARG A 38 1.61 -13.92 -11.04
CA ARG A 38 2.73 -14.19 -10.12
C ARG A 38 3.44 -12.91 -9.66
N VAL A 39 3.60 -11.94 -10.55
CA VAL A 39 4.18 -10.63 -10.20
C VAL A 39 3.26 -9.89 -9.23
N GLU A 40 1.96 -9.82 -9.52
CA GLU A 40 0.97 -9.15 -8.67
C GLU A 40 0.93 -9.78 -7.27
N GLU A 41 0.83 -11.11 -7.19
CA GLU A 41 0.87 -11.84 -5.92
C GLU A 41 2.18 -11.61 -5.16
N SER A 42 3.31 -11.46 -5.87
CA SER A 42 4.59 -11.17 -5.22
C SER A 42 4.69 -9.74 -4.67
N ILE A 43 4.20 -8.75 -5.42
CA ILE A 43 4.14 -7.35 -4.96
C ILE A 43 3.19 -7.24 -3.76
N GLU A 44 2.03 -7.89 -3.84
CA GLU A 44 1.04 -7.88 -2.76
C GLU A 44 1.58 -8.54 -1.48
N ARG A 45 2.37 -9.62 -1.59
CA ARG A 45 3.04 -10.22 -0.43
C ARG A 45 4.01 -9.26 0.25
N VAL A 46 4.78 -8.49 -0.53
CA VAL A 46 5.68 -7.46 0.02
C VAL A 46 4.86 -6.36 0.71
N ALA A 47 3.80 -5.88 0.06
CA ALA A 47 2.91 -4.86 0.61
C ALA A 47 2.26 -5.31 1.94
N ARG A 48 1.69 -6.52 1.99
CA ARG A 48 1.09 -7.10 3.21
C ARG A 48 2.10 -7.22 4.34
N ARG A 49 3.35 -7.61 4.04
CA ARG A 49 4.42 -7.69 5.04
C ARG A 49 4.78 -6.30 5.58
N CYS A 50 4.86 -5.29 4.72
CA CYS A 50 5.07 -3.90 5.12
C CYS A 50 3.93 -3.38 6.00
N GLU A 51 2.68 -3.61 5.60
CA GLU A 51 1.48 -3.19 6.34
C GLU A 51 1.41 -3.84 7.72
N SER A 52 1.57 -5.15 7.79
CA SER A 52 1.57 -5.90 9.04
C SER A 52 2.67 -5.40 9.98
N LYS A 53 3.90 -5.24 9.47
CA LYS A 53 5.01 -4.78 10.31
C LYS A 53 4.83 -3.34 10.75
N ARG A 54 4.35 -2.46 9.87
CA ARG A 54 4.06 -1.07 10.20
C ARG A 54 2.99 -0.99 11.28
N TYR A 55 1.91 -1.75 11.17
CA TYR A 55 0.84 -1.81 12.17
C TYR A 55 1.39 -2.20 13.55
N GLU A 56 2.21 -3.25 13.63
CA GLU A 56 2.88 -3.69 14.87
C GLU A 56 3.77 -2.57 15.47
N LEU A 57 4.57 -1.90 14.65
CA LEU A 57 5.48 -0.86 15.12
C LEU A 57 4.75 0.40 15.61
N LEU A 58 3.54 0.67 15.09
CA LEU A 58 2.71 1.81 15.48
C LEU A 58 2.04 1.66 16.85
N ASP A 59 2.05 0.47 17.46
CA ASP A 59 1.36 0.22 18.73
C ASP A 59 1.82 1.15 19.85
N GLY A 60 3.12 1.43 19.93
CA GLY A 60 3.66 2.38 20.91
C GLY A 60 3.14 3.81 20.71
N VAL A 61 3.01 4.25 19.45
CA VAL A 61 2.48 5.58 19.10
C VAL A 61 0.99 5.64 19.41
N ARG A 62 0.22 4.63 19.00
CA ARG A 62 -1.23 4.53 19.28
C ARG A 62 -1.53 4.54 20.77
N PHE A 63 -0.72 3.85 21.56
CA PHE A 63 -0.81 3.87 23.00
C PHE A 63 -0.71 5.31 23.50
N ARG A 64 0.36 6.04 23.19
CA ARG A 64 0.52 7.42 23.66
C ARG A 64 -0.58 8.36 23.17
N LEU A 65 -1.04 8.21 21.93
CA LEU A 65 -2.15 8.99 21.38
C LEU A 65 -3.50 8.73 22.08
N ARG A 66 -3.77 7.50 22.52
CA ARG A 66 -4.96 7.20 23.32
C ARG A 66 -4.93 7.92 24.67
N GLY A 67 -3.74 8.02 25.28
CA GLY A 67 -3.52 8.85 26.47
C GLY A 67 -3.79 10.33 26.21
N TRP A 68 -3.29 10.85 25.07
CA TRP A 68 -3.50 12.24 24.66
C TRP A 68 -4.99 12.58 24.48
N ASN A 69 -5.71 11.72 23.77
CA ASN A 69 -7.14 11.90 23.55
C ASN A 69 -7.92 11.93 24.89
N ARG A 70 -7.47 11.18 25.91
CA ARG A 70 -8.08 11.27 27.25
C ARG A 70 -7.91 12.66 27.85
N LEU A 71 -6.68 13.17 27.83
CA LEU A 71 -6.32 14.45 28.43
C LEU A 71 -7.07 15.62 27.76
N CYS A 72 -7.22 15.58 26.44
CA CYS A 72 -8.00 16.57 25.69
C CYS A 72 -9.52 16.44 25.90
N GLN A 73 -10.04 15.24 26.14
CA GLN A 73 -11.46 15.05 26.47
C GLN A 73 -11.79 15.57 27.88
N ASP A 74 -10.87 15.36 28.83
CA ASP A 74 -11.06 15.78 30.22
C ASP A 74 -10.86 17.29 30.40
N ASP A 75 -10.00 17.92 29.57
CA ASP A 75 -9.76 19.36 29.58
C ASP A 75 -9.48 19.89 28.16
N GLY A 76 -10.56 20.31 27.49
CA GLY A 76 -10.53 20.85 26.12
C GLY A 76 -9.63 22.09 25.95
N THR A 77 -9.30 22.79 27.03
CA THR A 77 -8.41 23.96 26.99
C THR A 77 -6.97 23.59 26.63
N ASN A 78 -6.54 22.35 26.92
CA ASN A 78 -5.19 21.89 26.61
C ASN A 78 -4.95 21.74 25.10
N TRP A 79 -5.98 21.40 24.33
CA TRP A 79 -5.88 21.37 22.87
C TRP A 79 -5.75 22.78 22.28
N GLU A 80 -6.51 23.73 22.80
CA GLU A 80 -6.51 25.12 22.34
C GLU A 80 -5.20 25.85 22.63
N ARG A 81 -4.53 25.50 23.74
CA ARG A 81 -3.23 26.04 24.15
C ARG A 81 -2.06 25.59 23.29
N LEU A 82 -2.21 24.54 22.49
CA LEU A 82 -1.13 24.10 21.60
C LEU A 82 -0.96 25.05 20.41
N PRO A 83 0.30 25.29 19.97
CA PRO A 83 0.56 25.93 18.70
C PRO A 83 -0.14 25.19 17.56
N GLU A 84 -0.67 25.94 16.60
CA GLU A 84 -1.41 25.40 15.45
C GLU A 84 -0.60 24.36 14.66
N GLU A 85 0.71 24.57 14.52
CA GLU A 85 1.60 23.62 13.88
C GLU A 85 1.66 22.28 14.62
N MET A 86 1.73 22.30 15.95
CA MET A 86 1.72 21.09 16.78
C MET A 86 0.41 20.33 16.65
N ARG A 87 -0.72 21.05 16.64
CA ARG A 87 -2.05 20.44 16.40
C ARG A 87 -2.10 19.71 15.07
N ARG A 88 -1.68 20.37 13.99
CA ARG A 88 -1.62 19.78 12.65
C ARG A 88 -0.74 18.53 12.60
N LEU A 89 0.44 18.58 13.23
CA LEU A 89 1.32 17.41 13.30
C LEU A 89 0.68 16.25 14.06
N LEU A 90 0.04 16.51 15.20
CA LEU A 90 -0.68 15.48 15.97
C LEU A 90 -1.85 14.89 15.18
N GLU A 91 -2.57 15.68 14.40
CA GLU A 91 -3.64 15.20 13.52
C GLU A 91 -3.10 14.29 12.40
N ILE A 92 -1.98 14.66 11.79
CA ILE A 92 -1.30 13.82 10.78
C ILE A 92 -0.83 12.50 11.42
N VAL A 93 -0.19 12.57 12.59
CA VAL A 93 0.30 11.38 13.30
C VAL A 93 -0.87 10.50 13.72
N SER A 94 -1.95 11.07 14.23
CA SER A 94 -3.15 10.35 14.65
C SER A 94 -3.87 9.67 13.48
N SER A 95 -4.11 10.39 12.39
CA SER A 95 -4.76 9.83 11.20
C SER A 95 -3.92 8.74 10.52
N THR A 96 -2.59 8.84 10.60
CA THR A 96 -1.68 7.81 10.05
C THR A 96 -1.54 6.60 10.97
N ALA A 97 -1.58 6.82 12.29
CA ALA A 97 -1.42 5.75 13.26
C ALA A 97 -2.68 4.87 13.36
N PHE A 98 -3.88 5.44 13.33
CA PHE A 98 -5.13 4.68 13.48
C PHE A 98 -5.74 4.30 12.13
N SER A 99 -6.07 3.03 11.96
CA SER A 99 -6.85 2.54 10.82
C SER A 99 -8.35 2.75 11.02
N GLU A 100 -9.13 2.69 9.93
CA GLU A 100 -10.58 2.72 10.00
C GLU A 100 -11.10 1.56 10.86
N GLY A 101 -11.85 1.88 11.92
CA GLY A 101 -12.34 0.89 12.89
C GLY A 101 -11.44 0.65 14.12
N ASP A 102 -10.22 1.22 14.17
CA ASP A 102 -9.40 1.15 15.37
C ASP A 102 -10.10 1.86 16.53
N ARG A 103 -10.26 1.14 17.65
CA ARG A 103 -10.86 1.73 18.85
C ARG A 103 -9.89 2.75 19.46
N ARG A 104 -10.34 4.00 19.55
CA ARG A 104 -9.64 5.12 20.20
C ARG A 104 -9.95 5.19 21.69
N ILE A 105 -10.00 4.03 22.37
CA ILE A 105 -10.32 3.98 23.80
C ILE A 105 -9.21 4.68 24.56
N ALA A 106 -9.61 5.75 25.23
CA ALA A 106 -8.77 6.53 26.11
C ALA A 106 -8.47 5.74 27.39
N PHE A 107 -7.24 5.82 27.89
CA PHE A 107 -6.86 5.22 29.17
C PHE A 107 -6.14 6.24 30.04
N GLY A 108 -6.18 6.03 31.35
CA GLY A 108 -5.55 6.93 32.31
C GLY A 108 -4.05 6.98 32.10
N VAL A 109 -3.52 8.17 31.78
CA VAL A 109 -2.10 8.46 31.80
C VAL A 109 -1.85 9.52 32.85
N THR A 110 -0.87 9.28 33.70
CA THR A 110 -0.39 10.25 34.69
C THR A 110 0.73 11.08 34.07
N GLY A 111 0.67 12.40 34.19
CA GLY A 111 1.71 13.30 33.70
C GLY A 111 1.15 14.64 33.23
N THR A 112 2.05 15.57 32.91
CA THR A 112 1.67 16.85 32.31
C THR A 112 1.44 16.70 30.80
N VAL A 113 0.79 17.71 30.19
CA VAL A 113 0.67 17.85 28.72
C VAL A 113 2.04 17.71 28.05
N ARG A 114 3.07 18.34 28.64
CA ARG A 114 4.44 18.32 28.13
C ARG A 114 5.04 16.91 28.13
N ASP A 115 4.94 16.19 29.25
CA ASP A 115 5.47 14.83 29.38
C ASP A 115 4.83 13.90 28.34
N LEU A 116 3.54 14.10 28.06
CA LEU A 116 2.81 13.28 27.10
C LEU A 116 3.20 13.58 25.65
N LEU A 117 3.41 14.85 25.30
CA LEU A 117 3.91 15.23 23.97
C LEU A 117 5.33 14.72 23.73
N GLU A 118 6.19 14.80 24.75
CA GLU A 118 7.54 14.23 24.70
C GLU A 118 7.48 12.71 24.51
N ALA A 119 6.64 12.02 25.28
CA ALA A 119 6.44 10.58 25.13
C ALA A 119 5.87 10.17 23.76
N ILE A 120 5.00 11.00 23.15
CA ILE A 120 4.53 10.80 21.77
C ILE A 120 5.71 10.95 20.81
N ASN A 121 6.49 12.04 20.93
CA ASN A 121 7.63 12.30 20.05
C ASN A 121 8.67 11.16 20.12
N GLU A 122 9.06 10.72 21.31
CA GLU A 122 9.96 9.57 21.49
C GLU A 122 9.42 8.29 20.85
N SER A 123 8.10 8.07 20.95
CA SER A 123 7.46 6.90 20.35
C SER A 123 7.47 6.97 18.82
N VAL A 124 7.26 8.16 18.25
CA VAL A 124 7.36 8.45 16.82
C VAL A 124 8.80 8.24 16.31
N GLU A 125 9.79 8.78 17.01
CA GLU A 125 11.21 8.60 16.65
C GLU A 125 11.63 7.13 16.71
N ARG A 126 11.20 6.42 17.76
CA ARG A 126 11.45 4.98 17.90
C ARG A 126 10.77 4.19 16.79
N PHE A 127 9.54 4.53 16.44
CA PHE A 127 8.84 3.96 15.29
C PHE A 127 9.65 4.19 14.01
N ASN A 128 10.01 5.44 13.70
CA ASN A 128 10.73 5.80 12.49
C ASN A 128 12.06 5.04 12.37
N ARG A 129 12.86 5.00 13.44
CA ARG A 129 14.12 4.25 13.45
C ARG A 129 13.90 2.77 13.17
N ARG A 130 12.96 2.12 13.88
CA ARG A 130 12.66 0.68 13.68
C ARG A 130 12.09 0.39 12.30
N TRP A 131 11.26 1.30 11.77
CA TRP A 131 10.66 1.19 10.46
C TRP A 131 11.74 1.26 9.37
N LEU A 132 12.63 2.25 9.44
CA LEU A 132 13.74 2.39 8.48
C LEU A 132 14.66 1.17 8.50
N THR A 133 15.05 0.69 9.68
CA THR A 133 15.84 -0.55 9.81
C THR A 133 15.12 -1.76 9.20
N PHE A 134 13.80 -1.87 9.40
CA PHE A 134 13.01 -2.94 8.79
C PHE A 134 13.01 -2.85 7.26
N VAL A 135 12.76 -1.66 6.71
CA VAL A 135 12.76 -1.43 5.25
C VAL A 135 14.13 -1.74 4.65
N GLU A 136 15.22 -1.38 5.33
CA GLU A 136 16.58 -1.72 4.90
C GLU A 136 16.86 -3.22 4.92
N SER A 137 16.25 -3.96 5.86
CA SER A 137 16.39 -5.41 5.96
C SER A 137 15.47 -6.22 5.04
N LEU A 138 14.54 -5.55 4.33
CA LEU A 138 13.52 -6.24 3.55
C LEU A 138 14.07 -6.78 2.24
N ASP A 139 14.11 -8.10 2.09
CA ASP A 139 14.52 -8.73 0.84
C ASP A 139 13.42 -8.63 -0.23
N THR A 140 13.67 -7.82 -1.25
CA THR A 140 12.81 -7.69 -2.45
C THR A 140 13.36 -8.44 -3.66
N THR A 141 14.49 -9.15 -3.53
CA THR A 141 15.21 -9.79 -4.66
C THR A 141 14.31 -10.76 -5.42
N ALA A 142 13.58 -11.62 -4.71
CA ALA A 142 12.70 -12.61 -5.34
C ALA A 142 11.56 -11.95 -6.13
N ALA A 143 10.97 -10.86 -5.61
CA ALA A 143 9.91 -10.13 -6.29
C ALA A 143 10.46 -9.38 -7.52
N ASN A 144 11.63 -8.75 -7.39
CA ASN A 144 12.28 -8.04 -8.49
C ASN A 144 12.65 -8.97 -9.65
N ARG A 145 13.12 -10.20 -9.38
CA ARG A 145 13.33 -11.20 -10.45
C ARG A 145 12.05 -11.53 -11.23
N LEU A 146 10.90 -11.57 -10.56
CA LEU A 146 9.62 -11.79 -11.24
C LEU A 146 9.21 -10.58 -12.07
N ILE A 147 9.42 -9.37 -11.53
CA ILE A 147 9.19 -8.10 -12.23
C ILE A 147 10.05 -8.01 -13.49
N ASP A 148 11.35 -8.31 -13.38
CA ASP A 148 12.28 -8.31 -14.51
C ASP A 148 11.81 -9.30 -15.59
N GLY A 149 11.45 -10.53 -15.18
CA GLY A 149 10.91 -11.53 -16.10
C GLY A 149 9.60 -11.12 -16.74
N TYR A 150 8.72 -10.40 -16.03
CA TYR A 150 7.51 -9.82 -16.62
C TYR A 150 7.84 -8.73 -17.64
N ASN A 151 8.68 -7.77 -17.25
CA ASN A 151 9.07 -6.66 -18.10
C ASN A 151 9.78 -7.13 -19.39
N GLN A 152 10.52 -8.24 -19.30
CA GLN A 152 11.25 -8.81 -20.43
C GLN A 152 10.38 -9.69 -21.33
N TYR A 153 9.57 -10.60 -20.76
CA TYR A 153 8.95 -11.68 -21.53
C TYR A 153 7.45 -11.53 -21.78
N TYR A 154 6.74 -10.67 -21.04
CA TYR A 154 5.29 -10.60 -21.11
C TYR A 154 4.76 -10.25 -22.50
N LEU A 155 5.38 -9.25 -23.16
CA LEU A 155 4.95 -8.81 -24.48
C LEU A 155 5.14 -9.90 -25.53
N PHE A 156 6.29 -10.56 -25.55
CA PHE A 156 6.58 -11.65 -26.47
C PHE A 156 5.61 -12.83 -26.28
N GLU A 157 5.38 -13.24 -25.02
CA GLU A 157 4.44 -14.32 -24.73
C GLU A 157 3.00 -13.97 -25.15
N LYS A 158 2.60 -12.71 -24.94
CA LYS A 158 1.28 -12.24 -25.34
C LYS A 158 1.16 -12.17 -26.86
N GLU A 159 2.17 -11.70 -27.58
CA GLU A 159 2.22 -11.66 -29.04
C GLU A 159 2.08 -13.04 -29.67
N CYS A 160 2.82 -14.04 -29.17
CA CYS A 160 2.68 -15.42 -29.63
C CYS A 160 1.25 -15.97 -29.42
N ALA A 161 0.58 -15.55 -28.34
CA ALA A 161 -0.78 -16.00 -28.05
C ALA A 161 -1.85 -15.31 -28.89
N VAL A 162 -1.69 -14.01 -29.20
CA VAL A 162 -2.70 -13.22 -29.95
C VAL A 162 -2.40 -13.09 -31.44
N GLY A 163 -1.21 -13.47 -31.90
CA GLY A 163 -0.78 -13.40 -33.30
C GLY A 163 -0.61 -11.98 -33.86
N SER A 164 -0.55 -10.96 -32.99
CA SER A 164 -0.48 -9.55 -33.40
C SER A 164 0.31 -8.72 -32.37
N PRO A 165 1.43 -8.08 -32.79
CA PRO A 165 2.21 -7.20 -31.92
C PRO A 165 1.38 -6.02 -31.38
N TRP A 166 0.48 -5.48 -32.20
CA TRP A 166 -0.38 -4.35 -31.80
C TRP A 166 -1.36 -4.74 -30.69
N LEU A 167 -2.04 -5.90 -30.83
CA LEU A 167 -2.92 -6.42 -29.78
C LEU A 167 -2.14 -6.78 -28.50
N ALA A 168 -0.91 -7.28 -28.66
CA ALA A 168 -0.04 -7.61 -27.54
C ALA A 168 0.37 -6.36 -26.74
N ALA A 169 0.79 -5.29 -27.41
CA ALA A 169 1.19 -4.05 -26.77
C ALA A 169 0.04 -3.36 -26.00
N ARG A 170 -1.20 -3.55 -26.43
CA ARG A 170 -2.37 -2.91 -25.81
C ARG A 170 -2.50 -3.30 -24.33
N GLY A 171 -2.43 -2.30 -23.45
CA GLY A 171 -2.59 -2.47 -22.00
C GLY A 171 -1.38 -3.04 -21.27
N TYR A 172 -0.24 -3.23 -21.94
CA TYR A 172 1.01 -3.55 -21.25
C TYR A 172 1.51 -2.33 -20.49
N GLN A 173 1.87 -2.53 -19.23
CA GLN A 173 2.48 -1.51 -18.38
C GLN A 173 3.68 -2.13 -17.67
N PRO A 174 4.92 -1.65 -17.94
CA PRO A 174 6.09 -2.13 -17.22
C PRO A 174 5.92 -1.88 -15.73
N LYS A 175 6.34 -2.84 -14.91
CA LYS A 175 6.26 -2.74 -13.45
C LYS A 175 7.57 -2.14 -12.92
N GLU A 176 7.44 -1.17 -12.02
CA GLU A 176 8.58 -0.55 -11.33
C GLU A 176 9.27 -1.55 -10.41
N VAL A 177 10.60 -1.44 -10.30
CA VAL A 177 11.41 -2.24 -9.38
C VAL A 177 11.07 -1.87 -7.94
N LEU A 178 10.89 -2.88 -7.08
CA LEU A 178 10.65 -2.68 -5.66
C LEU A 178 11.98 -2.37 -4.96
N ASN A 179 12.21 -1.08 -4.72
CA ASN A 179 13.35 -0.58 -3.95
C ASN A 179 12.89 0.10 -2.65
N ARG A 180 13.86 0.55 -1.85
CA ARG A 180 13.61 1.29 -0.61
C ARG A 180 12.68 2.49 -0.84
N ASP A 181 12.95 3.27 -1.88
CA ASP A 181 12.20 4.50 -2.15
C ASP A 181 10.74 4.23 -2.50
N TRP A 182 10.48 3.16 -3.25
CA TRP A 182 9.12 2.69 -3.54
C TRP A 182 8.36 2.38 -2.24
N ILE A 183 9.01 1.69 -1.30
CA ILE A 183 8.40 1.33 -0.01
C ILE A 183 8.16 2.59 0.83
N LEU A 184 9.12 3.50 0.91
CA LEU A 184 8.99 4.73 1.71
C LEU A 184 8.01 5.73 1.10
N LYS A 185 7.87 5.77 -0.23
CA LYS A 185 6.84 6.55 -0.91
C LYS A 185 5.45 6.05 -0.59
N ARG A 186 5.27 4.73 -0.51
CA ARG A 186 3.98 4.10 -0.18
C ARG A 186 3.66 4.09 1.31
N TYR A 187 4.67 3.93 2.16
CA TYR A 187 4.56 3.81 3.61
C TYR A 187 5.56 4.78 4.29
N PRO A 188 5.27 6.10 4.26
CA PRO A 188 6.21 7.12 4.71
C PRO A 188 6.46 7.04 6.22
N PRO A 189 7.63 7.47 6.72
CA PRO A 189 7.84 7.67 8.15
C PRO A 189 6.85 8.70 8.70
N LEU A 190 6.62 8.67 10.01
CA LEU A 190 5.78 9.66 10.68
C LEU A 190 6.55 10.98 10.84
N PRO A 191 5.88 12.14 10.79
CA PRO A 191 6.53 13.40 11.07
C PRO A 191 6.89 13.47 12.56
N THR A 192 8.15 13.82 12.86
CA THR A 192 8.62 14.06 14.22
C THR A 192 8.07 15.39 14.74
N LEU A 193 7.74 15.48 16.02
CA LEU A 193 7.23 16.69 16.66
C LEU A 193 8.37 17.67 17.07
N GLY A 194 9.59 17.43 16.60
CA GLY A 194 10.84 18.02 17.07
C GLY A 194 10.82 19.54 17.31
N SER A 195 11.56 19.97 18.33
CA SER A 195 11.82 21.36 18.79
C SER A 195 10.61 22.25 19.16
N LEU A 196 9.39 21.93 18.73
CA LEU A 196 8.18 22.72 19.03
C LEU A 196 7.61 22.45 20.44
N ALA A 197 8.22 21.55 21.21
CA ALA A 197 7.86 21.30 22.62
C ALA A 197 8.50 22.33 23.59
N SER A 198 9.38 23.21 23.10
CA SER A 198 10.06 24.22 23.91
C SER A 198 9.28 25.52 24.27
N PRO A 199 8.12 25.89 23.67
CA PRO A 199 7.45 27.15 23.97
C PRO A 199 6.35 27.06 25.03
N LEU A 200 6.06 25.88 25.60
CA LEU A 200 5.15 25.75 26.75
C LEU A 200 5.90 26.10 28.05
N ALA A 201 6.22 27.39 28.21
CA ALA A 201 6.66 28.01 29.46
C ALA A 201 5.53 28.85 30.06
#